data_AF-A0A838XCT5-F1
#
_entry.id   AF-A0A838XCT5-F1
#
_cell.length_a   1.000
_cell.length_b   1.000
_cell.length_c   1.000
_cell.angle_alpha   90.00
_cell.angle_beta   90.00
_cell.angle_gamma   90.00
#
_symmetry.space_group_name_H-M   'P 1'
#
loop_
_entity.id
_entity.type
_entity.pdbx_description
1 polymer ?
#
loop_
_entity_poly.entity_id
_entity_poly.type
_entity_poly.pdbx_seq_one_letter_code
_entity_poly.pdbx_strand_id
1 'polypeptide(L)'
;MSSRETSLHYLQRGHRAVLRAVHGVDEYDARRPLTPTGTNLLGLVKHLAIVELEYVASCAGFRSDLGTPWETTTGEEDNSDLWLTPDESAQSVVDLYVAVGEHTARACEELPADSPAKVPWWGEPDTTFDYLLVHMVSETAQHAGHLEILREGLDGQGDTWDESRSERDAAWWAALNERITAAAERFRGSGSVVTAPAGSF
;
A
#
# COMPACT_ATOMS: atom_id res chain seq x y z
N MET A 1 24.35 5.96 -3.57
CA MET A 1 23.04 6.56 -3.23
C MET A 1 23.03 6.90 -1.76
N SER A 2 22.51 8.06 -1.39
CA SER A 2 22.23 8.42 0.00
C SER A 2 21.11 7.54 0.59
N SER A 3 20.94 7.56 1.91
CA SER A 3 19.81 6.86 2.55
C SER A 3 18.47 7.35 2.00
N ARG A 4 18.31 8.67 1.83
CA ARG A 4 17.11 9.27 1.24
C ARG A 4 16.87 8.84 -0.20
N GLU A 5 17.89 8.87 -1.05
CA GLU A 5 17.77 8.42 -2.44
C GLU A 5 17.32 6.95 -2.51
N THR A 6 17.78 6.14 -1.56
CA THR A 6 17.38 4.73 -1.43
C THR A 6 15.92 4.61 -0.99
N SER A 7 15.50 5.35 0.03
CA SER A 7 14.09 5.37 0.48
C SER A 7 13.15 5.82 -0.63
N LEU A 8 13.47 6.94 -1.32
CA LEU A 8 12.67 7.44 -2.42
C LEU A 8 12.59 6.43 -3.57
N HIS A 9 13.70 5.76 -3.91
CA HIS A 9 13.71 4.70 -4.91
C HIS A 9 12.72 3.57 -4.58
N TYR A 10 12.72 3.08 -3.33
CA TYR A 10 11.81 2.02 -2.90
C TYR A 10 10.35 2.49 -2.75
N LEU A 11 10.13 3.75 -2.37
CA LEU A 11 8.78 4.33 -2.32
C LEU A 11 8.18 4.40 -3.74
N GLN A 12 8.91 4.95 -4.69
CA GLN A 12 8.49 5.00 -6.11
C GLN A 12 8.31 3.60 -6.70
N ARG A 13 9.10 2.62 -6.22
CA ARG A 13 8.93 1.21 -6.57
C ARG A 13 7.56 0.70 -6.10
N GLY A 14 7.19 0.98 -4.85
CA GLY A 14 5.88 0.68 -4.28
C GLY A 14 4.74 1.36 -5.06
N HIS A 15 4.87 2.65 -5.36
CA HIS A 15 3.89 3.41 -6.17
C HIS A 15 3.59 2.72 -7.50
N ARG A 16 4.61 2.29 -8.23
CA ARG A 16 4.43 1.57 -9.50
C ARG A 16 3.74 0.22 -9.30
N ALA A 17 3.98 -0.50 -8.20
CA ALA A 17 3.30 -1.76 -7.92
C ALA A 17 1.80 -1.55 -7.68
N VAL A 18 1.45 -0.54 -6.88
CA VAL A 18 0.07 -0.14 -6.61
C VAL A 18 -0.67 0.20 -7.91
N LEU A 19 -0.07 1.05 -8.76
CA LEU A 19 -0.66 1.43 -10.04
C LEU A 19 -0.85 0.23 -10.98
N ARG A 20 0.10 -0.70 -11.04
CA ARG A 20 -0.05 -1.92 -11.85
C ARG A 20 -1.17 -2.81 -11.34
N ALA A 21 -1.32 -2.95 -10.02
CA ALA A 21 -2.35 -3.81 -9.45
C ALA A 21 -3.77 -3.38 -9.84
N VAL A 22 -4.00 -2.07 -10.00
CA VAL A 22 -5.30 -1.52 -10.41
C VAL A 22 -5.45 -1.31 -11.92
N HIS A 23 -4.35 -1.40 -12.68
CA HIS A 23 -4.39 -1.17 -14.12
C HIS A 23 -5.25 -2.22 -14.85
N GLY A 24 -6.19 -1.73 -15.66
CA GLY A 24 -7.07 -2.56 -16.49
C GLY A 24 -8.15 -3.33 -15.73
N VAL A 25 -8.36 -3.06 -14.43
CA VAL A 25 -9.45 -3.65 -13.65
C VAL A 25 -10.75 -2.92 -13.97
N ASP A 26 -11.85 -3.66 -14.07
CA ASP A 26 -13.19 -3.06 -14.14
C ASP A 26 -13.49 -2.27 -12.85
N GLU A 27 -14.11 -1.10 -12.99
CA GLU A 27 -14.32 -0.21 -11.86
C GLU A 27 -15.21 -0.83 -10.76
N TYR A 28 -16.20 -1.65 -11.12
CA TYR A 28 -17.01 -2.36 -10.13
C TYR A 28 -16.14 -3.31 -9.30
N ASP A 29 -15.28 -4.09 -9.96
CA ASP A 29 -14.38 -5.02 -9.29
C ASP A 29 -13.32 -4.30 -8.44
N ALA A 30 -12.88 -3.13 -8.88
CA ALA A 30 -11.92 -2.31 -8.14
C ALA A 30 -12.51 -1.67 -6.87
N ARG A 31 -13.83 -1.44 -6.83
CA ARG A 31 -14.54 -0.81 -5.70
C ARG A 31 -15.14 -1.78 -4.71
N ARG A 32 -15.66 -2.92 -5.16
CA ARG A 32 -16.39 -3.84 -4.29
C ARG A 32 -15.44 -4.54 -3.29
N PRO A 33 -15.94 -4.96 -2.12
CA PRO A 33 -15.18 -5.78 -1.18
C PRO A 33 -14.61 -7.06 -1.82
N LEU A 34 -13.33 -7.31 -1.59
CA LEU A 34 -12.63 -8.54 -1.97
C LEU A 34 -12.24 -9.40 -0.75
N THR A 35 -12.49 -8.89 0.46
CA THR A 35 -12.28 -9.60 1.73
C THR A 35 -13.50 -9.47 2.64
N PRO A 36 -13.66 -10.34 3.67
CA PRO A 36 -14.71 -10.19 4.67
C PRO A 36 -14.68 -8.87 5.46
N THR A 37 -13.55 -8.17 5.47
CA THR A 37 -13.37 -6.88 6.16
C THR A 37 -13.59 -5.67 5.27
N GLY A 38 -14.07 -5.86 4.03
CA GLY A 38 -14.38 -4.75 3.13
C GLY A 38 -13.22 -4.24 2.27
N THR A 39 -12.01 -4.81 2.42
CA THR A 39 -10.83 -4.35 1.68
C THR A 39 -11.05 -4.51 0.17
N ASN A 40 -10.79 -3.44 -0.57
CA ASN A 40 -10.96 -3.34 -2.02
C ASN A 40 -9.78 -2.58 -2.63
N LEU A 41 -9.63 -2.64 -3.96
CA LEU A 41 -8.44 -2.12 -4.63
C LEU A 41 -8.35 -0.59 -4.58
N LEU A 42 -9.41 0.12 -4.96
CA LEU A 42 -9.39 1.59 -5.01
C LEU A 42 -9.36 2.22 -3.62
N GLY A 43 -9.94 1.57 -2.61
CA GLY A 43 -9.83 1.95 -1.22
C GLY A 43 -8.38 1.97 -0.73
N LEU A 44 -7.57 0.96 -1.09
CA LEU A 44 -6.15 0.95 -0.74
C LEU A 44 -5.35 2.04 -1.49
N VAL A 45 -5.70 2.35 -2.74
CA VAL A 45 -5.07 3.46 -3.48
C VAL A 45 -5.40 4.80 -2.82
N LYS A 46 -6.68 5.03 -2.45
CA LYS A 46 -7.14 6.24 -1.76
C LYS A 46 -6.43 6.41 -0.42
N HIS A 47 -6.42 5.36 0.41
CA HIS A 47 -5.72 5.33 1.68
C HIS A 47 -4.25 5.75 1.53
N LEU A 48 -3.50 5.09 0.64
CA LEU A 48 -2.08 5.41 0.42
C LEU A 48 -1.86 6.85 -0.06
N ALA A 49 -2.72 7.37 -0.93
CA ALA A 49 -2.63 8.75 -1.39
C ALA A 49 -2.86 9.76 -0.25
N ILE A 50 -3.88 9.52 0.57
CA ILE A 50 -4.24 10.39 1.70
C ILE A 50 -3.14 10.35 2.77
N VAL A 51 -2.73 9.16 3.20
CA VAL A 51 -1.71 8.97 4.22
C VAL A 51 -0.40 9.61 3.78
N GLU A 52 0.11 9.30 2.58
CA GLU A 52 1.38 9.87 2.13
C GLU A 52 1.33 11.40 2.08
N LEU A 53 0.24 11.97 1.57
CA LEU A 53 0.09 13.42 1.50
C LEU A 53 -0.01 14.05 2.89
N GLU A 54 -0.72 13.44 3.83
CA GLU A 54 -0.85 13.97 5.19
C GLU A 54 0.51 13.99 5.89
N TYR A 55 1.29 12.91 5.75
CA TYR A 55 2.64 12.81 6.33
C TYR A 55 3.60 13.87 5.74
N VAL A 56 3.58 14.07 4.43
CA VAL A 56 4.48 15.02 3.77
C VAL A 56 4.01 16.47 4.00
N ALA A 57 2.72 16.75 3.80
CA ALA A 57 2.22 18.11 3.81
C ALA A 57 1.88 18.64 5.20
N SER A 58 1.21 17.83 6.01
CA SER A 58 0.79 18.21 7.36
C SER A 58 1.90 17.94 8.37
N CYS A 59 2.40 16.71 8.43
CA CYS A 59 3.35 16.30 9.48
C CYS A 59 4.77 16.87 9.26
N ALA A 60 5.28 16.87 8.03
CA ALA A 60 6.58 17.47 7.70
C ALA A 60 6.48 18.96 7.29
N GLY A 61 5.27 19.50 7.17
CA GLY A 61 5.05 20.92 6.88
C GLY A 61 5.42 21.37 5.45
N PHE A 62 5.47 20.45 4.49
CA PHE A 62 5.77 20.78 3.10
C PHE A 62 4.49 21.24 2.37
N ARG A 63 4.41 22.50 1.97
CA ARG A 63 3.17 23.06 1.39
C ARG A 63 2.72 22.26 0.15
N SER A 64 1.47 21.78 0.18
CA SER A 64 0.81 21.15 -0.95
C SER A 64 -0.29 22.04 -1.56
N ASP A 65 -0.47 21.92 -2.87
CA ASP A 65 -1.56 22.48 -3.67
C ASP A 65 -2.63 21.44 -4.03
N LEU A 66 -2.47 20.18 -3.60
CA LEU A 66 -3.40 19.07 -3.85
C LEU A 66 -4.62 19.08 -2.92
N GLY A 67 -4.74 20.09 -2.05
CA GLY A 67 -5.79 20.19 -1.04
C GLY A 67 -5.55 19.31 0.18
N THR A 68 -6.60 19.10 0.96
CA THR A 68 -6.61 18.37 2.24
C THR A 68 -7.62 17.20 2.16
N PRO A 69 -7.34 16.16 1.35
CA PRO A 69 -8.32 15.08 1.09
C PRO A 69 -8.71 14.31 2.37
N TRP A 70 -7.85 14.31 3.40
CA TRP A 70 -8.21 13.76 4.72
C TRP A 70 -9.35 14.53 5.39
N GLU A 71 -9.52 15.84 5.19
CA GLU A 71 -10.62 16.60 5.82
C GLU A 71 -12.00 16.18 5.30
N THR A 72 -12.08 15.76 4.03
CA THR A 72 -13.29 15.15 3.46
C THR A 72 -13.49 13.70 3.88
N THR A 73 -12.45 13.10 4.43
CA THR A 73 -12.42 11.70 4.85
C THR A 73 -12.57 11.57 6.37
N THR A 74 -12.30 12.61 7.15
CA THR A 74 -12.56 12.68 8.60
C THR A 74 -14.05 12.87 8.95
N GLY A 75 -14.95 12.25 8.19
CA GLY A 75 -16.32 12.00 8.66
C GLY A 75 -16.30 11.06 9.87
N GLU A 76 -17.36 11.07 10.68
CA GLU A 76 -17.51 10.32 11.95
C GLU A 76 -17.42 8.77 11.82
N GLU A 77 -17.12 8.24 10.64
CA GLU A 77 -17.08 6.81 10.32
C GLU A 77 -15.64 6.31 10.16
N ASP A 78 -15.25 5.35 11.00
CA ASP A 78 -13.98 4.63 10.86
C ASP A 78 -13.81 4.06 9.43
N ASN A 79 -12.60 4.16 8.86
CA ASN A 79 -12.20 3.60 7.55
C ASN A 79 -12.78 4.27 6.29
N SER A 80 -13.23 5.52 6.37
CA SER A 80 -13.71 6.32 5.23
C SER A 80 -12.69 6.51 4.09
N ASP A 81 -11.39 6.39 4.36
CA ASP A 81 -10.30 6.44 3.37
C ASP A 81 -10.08 5.10 2.65
N LEU A 82 -10.66 4.02 3.16
CA LEU A 82 -10.50 2.65 2.65
C LEU A 82 -11.58 2.23 1.65
N TRP A 83 -12.39 3.18 1.16
CA TRP A 83 -13.36 2.97 0.10
C TRP A 83 -13.74 4.28 -0.61
N LEU A 84 -14.36 4.16 -1.78
CA LEU A 84 -14.84 5.28 -2.57
C LEU A 84 -16.36 5.36 -2.52
N THR A 85 -16.86 6.57 -2.28
CA THR A 85 -18.26 6.92 -2.46
C THR A 85 -18.67 6.85 -3.94
N PRO A 86 -19.97 6.78 -4.25
CA PRO A 86 -20.46 6.81 -5.63
C PRO A 86 -20.08 8.08 -6.41
N ASP A 87 -19.83 9.20 -5.70
CA ASP A 87 -19.54 10.50 -6.31
C ASP A 87 -18.03 10.72 -6.55
N GLU A 88 -17.16 9.94 -5.90
CA GLU A 88 -15.73 9.93 -6.18
C GLU A 88 -15.43 9.17 -7.47
N SER A 89 -14.53 9.69 -8.31
CA SER A 89 -14.09 9.00 -9.53
C SER A 89 -12.90 8.08 -9.23
N ALA A 90 -12.92 6.86 -9.80
CA ALA A 90 -11.77 5.96 -9.71
C ALA A 90 -10.50 6.63 -10.29
N GLN A 91 -10.64 7.33 -11.42
CA GLN A 91 -9.53 8.00 -12.07
C GLN A 91 -9.00 9.16 -11.21
N SER A 92 -9.87 9.95 -10.56
CA SER A 92 -9.40 11.04 -9.69
C SER A 92 -8.58 10.53 -8.49
N VAL A 93 -8.92 9.36 -7.95
CA VAL A 93 -8.14 8.74 -6.86
C VAL A 93 -6.77 8.28 -7.36
N VAL A 94 -6.71 7.68 -8.55
CA VAL A 94 -5.44 7.27 -9.17
C VAL A 94 -4.57 8.50 -9.51
N ASP A 95 -5.17 9.55 -10.06
CA ASP A 95 -4.47 10.79 -10.40
C ASP A 95 -3.93 11.48 -9.15
N LEU A 96 -4.72 11.51 -8.06
CA LEU A 96 -4.28 12.00 -6.76
C LEU A 96 -3.07 11.19 -6.27
N TYR A 97 -3.13 9.86 -6.33
CA TYR A 97 -2.02 9.01 -5.90
C TYR A 97 -0.72 9.29 -6.67
N VAL A 98 -0.81 9.48 -7.98
CA VAL A 98 0.35 9.87 -8.82
C VAL A 98 0.88 11.24 -8.41
N ALA A 99 0.01 12.24 -8.28
CA ALA A 99 0.39 13.60 -7.90
C ALA A 99 1.03 13.67 -6.51
N VAL A 100 0.58 12.83 -5.58
CA VAL A 100 1.18 12.70 -4.24
C VAL A 100 2.60 12.15 -4.33
N GLY A 101 2.84 11.12 -5.14
CA GLY A 101 4.20 10.63 -5.35
C GLY A 101 5.15 11.68 -5.95
N GLU A 102 4.67 12.52 -6.87
CA GLU A 102 5.43 13.66 -7.40
C GLU A 102 5.67 14.74 -6.34
N HIS A 103 4.67 15.01 -5.49
CA HIS A 103 4.79 15.92 -4.36
C HIS A 103 5.84 15.45 -3.34
N THR A 104 5.86 14.17 -2.99
CA THR A 104 6.87 13.56 -2.12
C THR A 104 8.26 13.63 -2.73
N ALA A 105 8.40 13.43 -4.04
CA ALA A 105 9.69 13.59 -4.72
C ALA A 105 10.22 15.04 -4.63
N ARG A 106 9.37 16.04 -4.83
CA ARG A 106 9.73 17.46 -4.61
C ARG A 106 10.14 17.72 -3.17
N ALA A 107 9.39 17.19 -2.20
CA ALA A 107 9.74 17.31 -0.78
C ALA A 107 11.15 16.74 -0.48
N CYS A 108 11.52 15.61 -1.10
CA CYS A 108 12.85 15.01 -0.95
C CYS A 108 13.98 15.89 -1.49
N GLU A 109 13.71 16.70 -2.51
CA GLU A 109 14.67 17.63 -3.12
C GLU A 109 14.82 18.92 -2.31
N GLU A 110 13.71 19.42 -1.73
CA GLU A 110 13.65 20.75 -1.11
C GLU A 110 13.88 20.75 0.41
N LEU A 111 13.47 19.69 1.12
CA LEU A 111 13.62 19.61 2.57
C LEU A 111 14.96 19.00 2.96
N PRO A 112 15.66 19.53 3.99
CA PRO A 112 16.75 18.82 4.65
C PRO A 112 16.39 17.41 5.17
N ALA A 113 17.40 16.55 5.34
CA ALA A 113 17.26 15.19 5.91
C ALA A 113 16.60 15.20 7.30
N ASP A 114 17.04 16.14 8.11
CA ASP A 114 16.68 16.35 9.51
C ASP A 114 15.56 17.38 9.71
N SER A 115 14.84 17.75 8.64
CA SER A 115 13.65 18.59 8.74
C SER A 115 12.71 18.05 9.82
N PRO A 116 12.39 18.84 10.87
CA PRO A 116 11.51 18.41 11.93
C PRO A 116 10.14 18.05 11.39
N ALA A 117 9.56 16.96 11.91
CA ALA A 117 8.22 16.52 11.57
C ALA A 117 7.48 16.07 12.84
N LYS A 118 6.16 16.19 12.83
CA LYS A 118 5.31 15.82 13.96
C LYS A 118 4.08 15.07 13.51
N VAL A 119 3.84 13.91 14.12
CA VAL A 119 2.69 13.04 13.82
C VAL A 119 1.78 12.99 15.05
N PRO A 120 0.67 13.76 15.09
CA PRO A 120 -0.14 13.94 16.29
C PRO A 120 -0.69 12.64 16.90
N TRP A 121 -0.95 11.62 16.08
CA TRP A 121 -1.56 10.35 16.50
C TRP A 121 -0.57 9.26 16.93
N TRP A 122 0.74 9.45 16.74
CA TRP A 122 1.73 8.44 17.17
C TRP A 122 1.95 8.40 18.68
N GLY A 123 1.62 9.47 19.41
CA GLY A 123 1.93 9.58 20.84
C GLY A 123 3.43 9.60 21.16
N GLU A 124 4.29 9.60 20.13
CA GLU A 124 5.75 9.64 20.19
C GLU A 124 6.28 11.08 20.13
N PRO A 125 7.57 11.30 20.49
CA PRO A 125 8.23 12.60 20.31
C PRO A 125 8.28 13.06 18.84
N ASP A 126 8.61 14.34 18.64
CA ASP A 126 8.90 14.90 17.32
C ASP A 126 9.96 14.04 16.59
N THR A 127 9.77 13.88 15.29
CA THR A 127 10.59 13.04 14.41
C THR A 127 11.16 13.87 13.25
N THR A 128 11.67 13.22 12.20
CA THR A 128 12.19 13.89 11.01
C THR A 128 11.49 13.46 9.75
N PHE A 129 11.57 14.27 8.70
CA PHE A 129 11.03 13.93 7.40
C PHE A 129 11.59 12.61 6.84
N ASP A 130 12.89 12.32 7.01
CA ASP A 130 13.46 11.04 6.58
C ASP A 130 12.89 9.83 7.32
N TYR A 131 12.55 9.99 8.60
CA TYR A 131 11.84 8.95 9.34
C TYR A 131 10.46 8.70 8.72
N LEU A 132 9.73 9.77 8.38
CA LEU A 132 8.43 9.65 7.72
C LEU A 132 8.55 8.98 6.34
N LEU A 133 9.61 9.26 5.57
CA LEU A 133 9.85 8.57 4.30
C LEU A 133 10.06 7.06 4.48
N VAL A 134 10.81 6.65 5.51
CA VAL A 134 10.98 5.22 5.82
C VAL A 134 9.64 4.58 6.20
N HIS A 135 8.83 5.29 7.00
CA HIS A 135 7.48 4.86 7.32
C HIS A 135 6.62 4.67 6.06
N MET A 136 6.65 5.63 5.13
CA MET A 136 5.89 5.55 3.88
C MET A 136 6.35 4.43 2.94
N VAL A 137 7.65 4.11 2.92
CA VAL A 137 8.16 2.93 2.21
C VAL A 137 7.54 1.66 2.78
N SER A 138 7.53 1.52 4.11
CA SER A 138 6.94 0.35 4.77
C SER A 138 5.44 0.25 4.47
N GLU A 139 4.71 1.36 4.59
CA GLU A 139 3.27 1.34 4.44
C GLU A 139 2.84 1.05 3.00
N THR A 140 3.49 1.71 2.04
CA THR A 140 3.25 1.45 0.62
C THR A 140 3.59 0.01 0.24
N ALA A 141 4.70 -0.54 0.75
CA ALA A 141 5.09 -1.91 0.45
C ALA A 141 4.09 -2.93 1.01
N GLN A 142 3.60 -2.74 2.24
CA GLN A 142 2.59 -3.59 2.86
C GLN A 142 1.31 -3.62 2.03
N HIS A 143 0.79 -2.45 1.66
CA HIS A 143 -0.46 -2.36 0.89
C HIS A 143 -0.31 -2.74 -0.58
N ALA A 144 0.86 -2.55 -1.19
CA ALA A 144 1.16 -3.11 -2.51
C ALA A 144 1.03 -4.64 -2.50
N GLY A 145 1.53 -5.32 -1.45
CA GLY A 145 1.36 -6.77 -1.30
C GLY A 145 -0.11 -7.18 -1.13
N HIS A 146 -0.90 -6.42 -0.36
CA HIS A 146 -2.34 -6.65 -0.25
C HIS A 146 -3.04 -6.52 -1.61
N LEU A 147 -2.75 -5.46 -2.36
CA LEU A 147 -3.31 -5.22 -3.70
C LEU A 147 -2.97 -6.36 -4.68
N GLU A 148 -1.73 -6.87 -4.65
CA GLU A 148 -1.31 -7.98 -5.51
C GLU A 148 -2.09 -9.27 -5.24
N ILE A 149 -2.31 -9.63 -3.96
CA ILE A 149 -3.10 -10.82 -3.60
C ILE A 149 -4.58 -10.63 -3.93
N LEU A 150 -5.12 -9.44 -3.73
CA LEU A 150 -6.50 -9.12 -4.11
C LEU A 150 -6.69 -9.23 -5.62
N ARG A 151 -5.72 -8.76 -6.40
CA ARG A 151 -5.74 -8.87 -7.86
C ARG A 151 -5.61 -10.33 -8.30
N GLU A 152 -4.73 -11.11 -7.66
CA GLU A 152 -4.56 -12.53 -7.98
C GLU A 152 -5.88 -13.30 -7.76
N GLY A 153 -6.57 -13.03 -6.65
CA GLY A 153 -7.87 -13.63 -6.37
C GLY A 153 -8.99 -13.17 -7.30
N LEU A 154 -8.86 -11.99 -7.90
CA LEU A 154 -9.87 -11.39 -8.78
C LEU A 154 -9.87 -12.01 -10.18
N ASP A 155 -8.73 -11.99 -10.86
CA ASP A 155 -8.61 -12.37 -12.27
C ASP A 155 -7.38 -13.23 -12.57
N GLY A 156 -6.68 -13.70 -11.53
CA GLY A 156 -5.45 -14.49 -11.66
C GLY A 156 -4.23 -13.66 -12.05
N GLN A 157 -4.36 -12.35 -12.27
CA GLN A 157 -3.22 -11.46 -12.46
C GLN A 157 -2.64 -11.15 -11.09
N GLY A 158 -1.33 -11.27 -10.90
CA GLY A 158 -0.74 -11.00 -9.60
C GLY A 158 0.75 -11.26 -9.62
N ASP A 159 1.46 -10.45 -8.84
CA ASP A 159 2.92 -10.38 -8.74
C ASP A 159 3.59 -9.92 -10.04
N THR A 160 3.92 -8.63 -10.05
CA THR A 160 4.59 -7.95 -11.17
C THR A 160 6.09 -7.85 -11.00
N TRP A 161 6.64 -8.48 -9.95
CA TRP A 161 8.06 -8.41 -9.60
C TRP A 161 8.80 -9.69 -9.98
N ASP A 162 8.12 -10.83 -9.99
CA ASP A 162 8.67 -12.08 -10.50
C ASP A 162 8.29 -12.26 -11.98
N GLU A 163 9.12 -11.75 -12.90
CA GLU A 163 8.96 -12.00 -14.34
C GLU A 163 8.86 -13.51 -14.64
N SER A 164 9.49 -14.37 -13.81
CA SER A 164 9.43 -15.83 -13.96
C SER A 164 8.05 -16.42 -13.62
N ARG A 165 7.14 -15.68 -12.97
CA ARG A 165 5.74 -16.10 -12.83
C ARG A 165 5.01 -16.07 -14.16
N SER A 166 5.29 -15.08 -15.00
CA SER A 166 4.69 -14.97 -16.33
C SER A 166 5.16 -16.08 -17.29
N GLU A 167 6.28 -16.73 -16.98
CA GLU A 167 6.84 -17.86 -17.73
C GLU A 167 6.24 -19.23 -17.33
N ARG A 168 5.48 -19.29 -16.22
CA ARG A 168 4.92 -20.54 -15.69
C ARG A 168 3.50 -20.73 -16.19
N ASP A 169 3.24 -21.88 -16.81
CA ASP A 169 1.91 -22.25 -17.27
C ASP A 169 1.01 -22.78 -16.14
N ALA A 170 -0.27 -22.96 -16.44
CA ALA A 170 -1.26 -23.46 -15.48
C ALA A 170 -0.91 -24.87 -14.95
N ALA A 171 -0.22 -25.70 -15.74
CA ALA A 171 0.17 -27.05 -15.32
C ALA A 171 1.28 -27.00 -14.27
N TRP A 172 2.24 -26.09 -14.43
CA TRP A 172 3.28 -25.82 -13.44
C TRP A 172 2.67 -25.39 -12.10
N TRP A 173 1.73 -24.44 -12.14
CA TRP A 173 1.05 -23.95 -10.94
C TRP A 173 0.23 -25.04 -10.23
N ALA A 174 -0.49 -25.85 -10.99
CA ALA A 174 -1.23 -26.99 -10.45
C ALA A 174 -0.29 -28.01 -9.76
N ALA A 175 0.84 -28.33 -10.39
CA ALA A 175 1.82 -29.25 -9.83
C ALA A 175 2.50 -28.70 -8.57
N LEU A 176 2.80 -27.39 -8.53
CA LEU A 176 3.31 -26.75 -7.32
C LEU A 176 2.27 -26.80 -6.19
N ASN A 177 1.02 -26.45 -6.49
CA ASN A 177 -0.06 -26.44 -5.50
C ASN A 177 -0.28 -27.84 -4.92
N GLU A 178 -0.32 -28.89 -5.75
CA GLU A 178 -0.44 -30.28 -5.28
C GLU A 178 0.71 -30.65 -4.34
N ARG A 179 1.95 -30.28 -4.69
CA ARG A 179 3.12 -30.53 -3.83
C ARG A 179 3.04 -29.81 -2.49
N ILE A 180 2.60 -28.55 -2.49
CA ILE A 180 2.42 -27.75 -1.26
C ILE A 180 1.32 -28.38 -0.41
N THR A 181 0.17 -28.72 -1.00
CA THR A 181 -0.94 -29.38 -0.31
C THR A 181 -0.52 -30.71 0.30
N ALA A 182 0.15 -31.58 -0.47
CA ALA A 182 0.61 -32.88 0.03
C ALA A 182 1.61 -32.75 1.18
N ALA A 183 2.44 -31.71 1.18
CA ALA A 183 3.33 -31.41 2.31
C ALA A 183 2.53 -30.95 3.54
N ALA A 184 1.53 -30.08 3.37
CA ALA A 184 0.67 -29.56 4.44
C ALA A 184 -0.23 -30.64 5.07
N GLU A 185 -0.71 -31.60 4.28
CA GLU A 185 -1.57 -32.70 4.74
C GLU A 185 -0.95 -33.52 5.89
N ARG A 186 0.38 -33.60 5.95
CA ARG A 186 1.10 -34.29 7.04
C ARG A 186 0.85 -33.67 8.42
N PHE A 187 0.44 -32.41 8.46
CA PHE A 187 0.14 -31.67 9.69
C PHE A 187 -1.35 -31.63 10.00
N ARG A 188 -2.22 -32.17 9.13
CA ARG A 188 -3.67 -32.21 9.40
C ARG A 188 -3.94 -33.06 10.63
N GLY A 189 -4.44 -32.43 11.70
CA GLY A 189 -4.72 -33.10 12.97
C GLY A 189 -3.49 -33.47 13.80
N SER A 190 -2.29 -32.95 13.48
CA SER A 190 -1.07 -33.28 14.23
C SER A 190 -1.00 -32.63 15.62
N GLY A 191 -1.84 -31.62 15.89
CA GLY A 191 -1.76 -30.79 17.10
C GLY A 191 -0.57 -29.83 17.11
N SER A 192 0.22 -29.76 16.03
CA SER A 192 1.30 -28.78 15.89
C SER A 192 0.74 -27.37 15.72
N VAL A 193 1.25 -26.42 16.48
CA VAL A 193 0.85 -25.01 16.43
C VAL A 193 2.07 -24.15 16.11
N VAL A 194 1.92 -23.24 15.15
CA VAL A 194 2.94 -22.23 14.85
C VAL A 194 2.95 -21.21 15.99
N THR A 195 4.09 -21.02 16.64
CA THR A 195 4.27 -20.02 17.69
C THR A 195 5.26 -18.96 17.24
N ALA A 196 4.89 -17.69 17.44
CA ALA A 196 5.84 -16.60 17.36
C ALA A 196 6.64 -16.51 18.68
N PRO A 197 7.90 -16.04 18.66
CA PRO A 197 8.65 -15.75 19.88
C PRO A 197 7.87 -14.78 20.79
N ALA A 198 7.95 -14.99 22.11
CA ALA A 198 7.34 -14.08 23.07
C ALA A 198 7.94 -12.66 22.92
N GLY A 199 7.08 -11.63 22.87
CA GLY A 199 7.47 -10.23 22.64
C GLY A 199 7.50 -9.77 21.18
N SER A 200 6.94 -10.56 20.25
CA SER A 200 6.82 -10.18 18.83
C SER A 200 5.62 -9.26 18.51
N PHE A 201 4.79 -8.93 19.51
CA PHE A 201 3.59 -8.11 19.40
C PHE A 201 3.45 -7.20 20.63
#